data_AF-A0A510XGS2-F1
#
_entry.id   AF-A0A510XGS2-F1
#
_cell.length_a   1.000
_cell.length_b   1.000
_cell.length_c   1.000
_cell.angle_alpha   90.00
_cell.angle_beta   90.00
_cell.angle_gamma   90.00
#
_symmetry.space_group_name_H-M   'P 1'
#
loop_
_entity.id
_entity.type
_entity.pdbx_description
1 polymer ?
#
loop_
_entity_poly.entity_id
_entity_poly.type
_entity_poly.pdbx_seq_one_letter_code
_entity_poly.pdbx_strand_id
1 'polypeptide(L)' 'MGLAVGLAVGLMLLTNTTHPPAGANPLVVMLAGEHWDFLLMPVAAGAVLIVAFGVIYHRLISGQPYPKRWL' A
#
# COMPACT_ATOMS: atom_id res chain seq x y z
N MET A 1 15.14 13.23 1.58
CA MET A 1 13.66 13.28 1.51
C MET A 1 13.17 13.41 0.06
N GLY A 2 13.51 14.47 -0.67
CA GLY A 2 13.04 14.67 -2.06
C GLY A 2 13.33 13.53 -3.03
N LEU A 3 14.56 12.99 -3.05
CA LEU A 3 14.92 11.84 -3.90
C LEU A 3 14.14 10.57 -3.55
N ALA A 4 13.92 10.30 -2.27
CA ALA A 4 13.20 9.11 -1.83
C ALA A 4 11.73 9.14 -2.28
N VAL A 5 11.06 10.30 -2.11
CA VAL A 5 9.69 10.51 -2.58
C VAL A 5 9.61 10.48 -4.11
N GLY A 6 10.55 11.14 -4.78
CA GLY A 6 10.62 11.16 -6.25
C GLY A 6 10.82 9.76 -6.85
N LEU A 7 11.68 8.94 -6.25
CA LEU A 7 11.87 7.55 -6.64
C LEU A 7 10.63 6.70 -6.36
N ALA A 8 10.01 6.86 -5.19
CA ALA A 8 8.78 6.13 -4.85
C ALA A 8 7.65 6.43 -5.86
N VAL A 9 7.42 7.72 -6.16
CA VAL A 9 6.40 8.14 -7.14
C VAL A 9 6.79 7.72 -8.55
N GLY A 10 8.06 7.85 -8.93
CA GLY A 10 8.56 7.40 -10.23
C GLY A 10 8.36 5.91 -10.46
N LEU A 11 8.64 5.07 -9.45
CA LEU A 11 8.37 3.64 -9.51
C LEU A 11 6.88 3.33 -9.63
N MET A 12 6.01 4.03 -8.88
CA MET A 12 4.55 3.85 -9.00
C MET A 12 4.02 4.16 -10.39
N LEU A 13 4.54 5.22 -11.02
CA LEU A 13 4.22 5.58 -12.41
C LEU A 13 4.66 4.48 -13.37
N LEU A 14 5.88 3.95 -13.19
CA LEU A 14 6.40 2.86 -14.03
C LEU A 14 5.60 1.56 -13.88
N THR A 15 5.13 1.24 -12.67
CA THR A 15 4.37 0.01 -12.40
C THR A 15 2.86 0.16 -12.57
N ASN A 16 2.36 1.32 -12.99
CA ASN A 16 0.93 1.65 -13.03
C ASN A 16 0.20 1.47 -11.68
N THR A 17 0.92 1.62 -10.57
CA THR A 17 0.39 1.52 -9.20
C THR A 17 0.23 2.90 -8.56
N THR A 18 0.05 3.93 -9.37
CA THR A 18 -0.09 5.32 -8.92
C THR A 18 -1.25 5.45 -7.95
N HIS A 19 -0.91 5.56 -6.67
CA HIS A 19 -1.83 5.90 -5.60
C HIS A 19 -1.41 7.29 -5.09
N PRO A 20 -2.10 8.37 -5.53
CA PRO A 20 -1.72 9.75 -5.19
C PRO A 20 -1.42 10.00 -3.70
N PRO A 21 -2.18 9.44 -2.72
CA PRO A 21 -1.85 9.63 -1.31
C PRO A 21 -0.62 8.82 -0.84
N ALA A 22 -0.17 7.80 -1.57
CA ALA A 22 0.99 7.00 -1.19
C ALA A 22 2.31 7.79 -1.24
N GLY A 23 2.37 8.92 -1.95
CA GLY A 23 3.52 9.82 -1.92
C GLY A 23 3.70 10.55 -0.58
N ALA A 24 2.62 10.74 0.19
CA ALA A 24 2.68 11.36 1.51
C ALA A 24 3.23 10.40 2.58
N ASN A 25 3.01 9.08 2.43
CA ASN A 25 3.45 8.09 3.42
C ASN A 25 4.98 8.12 3.68
N PRO A 26 5.86 8.10 2.66
CA PRO A 26 7.30 8.25 2.86
C PRO A 26 7.66 9.56 3.57
N LEU A 27 6.99 10.67 3.25
CA LEU A 27 7.23 11.94 3.93
C LEU A 27 6.88 11.85 5.42
N VAL A 28 5.72 11.31 5.76
CA VAL A 28 5.27 11.14 7.15
C VAL A 28 6.22 10.24 7.93
N VAL A 29 6.62 9.10 7.37
CA VAL A 29 7.57 8.14 8.00
C VAL A 29 8.92 8.79 8.25
N MET A 30 9.45 9.52 7.25
CA MET A 30 10.73 10.22 7.39
C MET A 30 10.68 11.38 8.39
N LEU A 31 9.56 12.08 8.49
CA LEU A 31 9.34 13.15 9.47
C LEU A 31 9.14 12.61 10.89
N ALA A 32 8.50 11.45 11.03
CA ALA A 32 8.28 10.76 12.30
C ALA A 32 9.57 10.07 12.83
N GLY A 33 10.60 9.92 11.99
CA GLY A 33 11.86 9.27 12.38
C GLY A 33 11.74 7.75 12.53
N GLU A 34 10.77 7.14 11.86
CA GLU A 34 10.45 5.72 11.95
C GLU A 34 11.53 4.84 11.30
N HIS A 35 11.70 3.63 11.83
CA HIS A 35 12.68 2.65 11.37
C HIS A 35 12.04 1.59 10.45
N TRP A 36 12.85 0.66 9.94
CA TRP A 36 12.41 -0.41 9.03
C TRP A 36 11.25 -1.26 9.55
N ASP A 37 11.11 -1.37 10.87
CA ASP A 37 10.01 -2.11 11.50
C ASP A 37 8.64 -1.54 11.13
N PHE A 38 8.55 -0.23 10.85
CA PHE A 38 7.32 0.43 10.40
C PHE A 38 6.76 -0.18 9.10
N LEU A 39 7.65 -0.66 8.22
CA LEU A 39 7.26 -1.33 6.98
C LEU A 39 6.61 -2.68 7.24
N LEU A 40 7.08 -3.42 8.25
CA LEU A 40 6.49 -4.70 8.65
C LEU A 40 5.18 -4.47 9.41
N MET A 41 5.23 -3.58 10.39
CA MET A 41 4.11 -3.19 11.24
C MET A 41 4.12 -1.67 11.45
N PRO A 42 3.11 -0.92 10.97
CA PRO A 42 1.79 -1.41 10.58
C PRO A 42 1.61 -1.67 9.07
N VAL A 43 2.57 -1.30 8.21
CA VAL A 43 2.30 -1.18 6.76
C VAL A 43 1.97 -2.51 6.09
N ALA A 44 2.88 -3.50 6.13
CA ALA A 44 2.66 -4.80 5.50
C ALA A 44 1.53 -5.57 6.17
N ALA A 45 1.51 -5.60 7.52
CA ALA A 45 0.46 -6.26 8.28
C ALA A 45 -0.93 -5.69 7.96
N GLY A 46 -1.07 -4.36 7.92
CA GLY A 46 -2.31 -3.68 7.57
C GLY A 46 -2.74 -3.96 6.14
N ALA A 47 -1.81 -3.94 5.18
CA ALA A 47 -2.10 -4.25 3.78
C ALA A 47 -2.61 -5.70 3.61
N VAL A 48 -1.94 -6.68 4.23
CA VAL A 48 -2.38 -8.09 4.23
C VAL A 48 -3.76 -8.23 4.86
N LEU A 49 -4.00 -7.56 5.98
CA LEU A 49 -5.28 -7.61 6.69
C LEU A 49 -6.41 -7.08 5.81
N ILE A 50 -6.25 -5.93 5.17
CA ILE A 50 -7.27 -5.35 4.28
C ILE A 50 -7.57 -6.28 3.10
N VAL A 51 -6.54 -6.84 2.47
CA VAL A 51 -6.71 -7.78 1.35
C VAL A 51 -7.41 -9.06 1.81
N ALA A 52 -7.02 -9.62 2.96
CA ALA A 52 -7.65 -10.80 3.53
C ALA A 52 -9.13 -10.56 3.82
N PHE A 53 -9.48 -9.44 4.46
CA PHE A 53 -10.87 -9.04 4.69
C PHE A 53 -11.64 -8.88 3.38
N GLY A 54 -11.04 -8.23 2.37
CA GLY A 54 -11.63 -8.09 1.04
C GLY A 54 -11.94 -9.45 0.41
N VAL A 55 -10.99 -10.38 0.43
CA VAL A 55 -11.17 -11.74 -0.10
C VAL A 55 -12.27 -12.49 0.66
N ILE A 56 -12.26 -12.46 1.99
CA ILE A 56 -13.26 -13.14 2.82
C ILE A 56 -14.66 -12.59 2.55
N TYR A 57 -14.81 -11.26 2.55
CA TYR A 57 -16.08 -10.60 2.29
C TYR A 57 -16.66 -10.96 0.92
N HIS A 58 -15.82 -10.92 -0.12
CA HIS A 58 -16.27 -11.20 -1.48
C HIS A 58 -16.60 -12.69 -1.69
N ARG A 59 -15.85 -13.59 -1.06
CA ARG A 59 -16.12 -15.03 -1.12
C ARG A 59 -17.37 -15.46 -0.35
N LEU A 60 -17.61 -14.88 0.83
CA LEU A 60 -18.66 -15.35 1.74
C LEU A 60 -19.96 -14.57 1.66
N ILE A 61 -19.91 -13.27 1.33
CA ILE A 61 -21.08 -12.38 1.44
C ILE A 61 -21.51 -11.89 0.07
N SER A 62 -20.58 -11.31 -0.70
CA SER A 62 -20.94 -10.64 -1.95
C SER A 62 -21.08 -11.58 -3.15
N GLY A 63 -20.45 -12.77 -3.13
CA GLY A 63 -20.45 -13.72 -4.25
C GLY A 63 -19.76 -13.20 -5.53
N GLN A 64 -19.15 -12.02 -5.47
CA GLN A 64 -18.47 -11.40 -6.59
C GLN A 64 -17.01 -11.89 -6.67
N PRO A 65 -16.46 -12.08 -7.87
CA PRO A 65 -15.05 -12.42 -8.03
C PRO A 65 -14.17 -11.26 -7.55
N TYR A 66 -13.39 -11.51 -6.50
CA TYR A 66 -12.39 -10.59 -5.97
C TYR A 66 -11.06 -11.31 -5.72
N PRO A 67 -9.92 -10.66 -6.01
CA PRO A 67 -9.83 -9.36 -6.69
C PRO A 67 -10.04 -9.50 -8.21
N LYS A 68 -10.66 -8.48 -8.81
CA LYS A 68 -10.99 -8.48 -10.26
C LYS A 68 -9.74 -8.37 -11.14
N ARG A 69 -8.67 -7.78 -10.61
CA ARG A 69 -7.38 -7.57 -11.28
C ARG A 69 -6.31 -7.38 -10.20
N TRP A 70 -5.25 -8.18 -10.24
CA TRP A 70 -4.15 -8.11 -9.27
C TRP A 70 -3.11 -7.03 -9.62
N LEU A 71 -3.06 -6.61 -10.90
CA LEU A 71 -2.16 -5.61 -11.49
C LEU A 71 -2.87 -4.92 -12.65
#